data_AF-A0A661VI58-F1
#
_entry.id   AF-A0A661VI58-F1
#
_cell.length_a   1.000
_cell.length_b   1.000
_cell.length_c   1.000
_cell.angle_alpha   90.00
_cell.angle_beta   90.00
_cell.angle_gamma   90.00
#
_symmetry.space_group_name_H-M   'P 1'
#
loop_
_entity.id
_entity.type
_entity.pdbx_description
1 polymer ?
#
loop_
_entity_poly.entity_id
_entity_poly.type
_entity_poly.pdbx_seq_one_letter_code
_entity_poly.pdbx_strand_id
1 'polypeptide(L)'
;MDKFSRRIYHNPGQFWEDFRFLMKNRSRIRAVMKQNLIPPAFRERLMMAVTTVNGCRYCSYLHAREALLAGVPETEVEALLSGVVDHCPKEEAAAIFYAQHWAESDANPDPDARQKLVEVYGSDIATAIELVLRMIRVGNLMGNTWDYFLYRISFGRWGL
;
A
#
# COMPACT_ATOMS: atom_id res chain seq x y z
N MET A 1 8.34 -10.78 25.95
CA MET A 1 7.33 -9.87 25.37
C MET A 1 7.79 -9.57 23.96
N ASP A 2 6.98 -9.91 22.98
CA ASP A 2 7.32 -9.61 21.59
C ASP A 2 7.35 -8.10 21.39
N LYS A 3 8.39 -7.64 20.70
CA LYS A 3 8.59 -6.23 20.41
C LYS A 3 7.70 -5.85 19.22
N PHE A 4 6.93 -4.79 19.35
CA PHE A 4 6.17 -4.24 18.24
C PHE A 4 7.12 -3.80 17.12
N SER A 5 6.95 -4.35 15.91
CA SER A 5 7.87 -4.19 14.78
C SER A 5 7.26 -3.55 13.52
N ARG A 6 5.93 -3.34 13.49
CA ARG A 6 5.22 -2.76 12.33
C ARG A 6 5.46 -1.25 12.24
N ARG A 7 5.36 -0.70 11.02
CA ARG A 7 5.54 0.75 10.79
C ARG A 7 4.36 1.55 11.33
N ILE A 8 4.63 2.66 12.00
CA ILE A 8 3.62 3.55 12.62
C ILE A 8 3.91 5.00 12.26
N TYR A 9 2.95 5.89 12.50
CA TYR A 9 3.28 7.30 12.59
C TYR A 9 4.05 7.56 13.90
N HIS A 10 5.21 8.19 13.79
CA HIS A 10 6.03 8.53 14.96
C HIS A 10 5.56 9.81 15.64
N ASN A 11 4.86 10.68 14.91
CA ASN A 11 4.30 11.92 15.42
C ASN A 11 3.07 12.35 14.59
N PRO A 12 2.20 13.22 15.14
CA PRO A 12 1.04 13.72 14.41
C PRO A 12 1.39 14.50 13.14
N GLY A 13 2.57 15.12 13.06
CA GLY A 13 3.02 15.88 11.89
C GLY A 13 3.07 15.03 10.62
N GLN A 14 3.65 13.84 10.70
CA GLN A 14 3.71 12.87 9.59
C GLN A 14 2.30 12.50 9.09
N PHE A 15 1.36 12.23 10.01
CA PHE A 15 -0.02 11.97 9.65
C PHE A 15 -0.66 13.16 8.92
N TRP A 16 -0.45 14.37 9.43
CA TRP A 16 -1.01 15.57 8.82
C TRP A 16 -0.40 15.89 7.45
N GLU A 17 0.87 15.57 7.21
CA GLU A 17 1.51 15.69 5.89
C GLU A 17 0.84 14.78 4.87
N ASP A 18 0.68 13.50 5.20
CA ASP A 18 0.02 12.53 4.33
C ASP A 18 -1.47 12.87 4.12
N PHE A 19 -2.17 13.26 5.18
CA PHE A 19 -3.57 13.68 5.10
C PHE A 19 -3.74 14.91 4.19
N ARG A 20 -2.89 15.94 4.34
CA ARG A 20 -2.92 17.13 3.46
C ARG A 20 -2.62 16.76 2.02
N PHE A 21 -1.69 15.84 1.78
CA PHE A 21 -1.40 15.33 0.45
C PHE A 21 -2.66 14.71 -0.20
N LEU A 22 -3.36 13.82 0.51
CA LEU A 22 -4.59 13.19 0.00
C LEU A 22 -5.68 14.24 -0.27
N MET A 23 -5.88 15.19 0.65
CA MET A 23 -6.87 16.25 0.50
C MET A 23 -6.59 17.16 -0.71
N LYS A 24 -5.32 17.52 -0.92
CA LYS A 24 -4.88 18.31 -2.09
C LYS A 24 -5.09 17.55 -3.40
N ASN A 25 -4.96 16.22 -3.39
CA ASN A 25 -5.11 15.38 -4.57
C ASN A 25 -6.48 14.71 -4.71
N ARG A 26 -7.49 15.10 -3.92
CA ARG A 26 -8.82 14.44 -3.87
C ARG A 26 -9.55 14.33 -5.20
N SER A 27 -9.34 15.26 -6.14
CA SER A 27 -9.93 15.20 -7.49
C SER A 27 -9.26 14.12 -8.33
N ARG A 28 -7.92 14.07 -8.30
CA ARG A 28 -7.11 13.05 -8.97
C ARG A 28 -7.35 11.67 -8.40
N ILE A 29 -7.43 11.53 -7.08
CA ILE A 29 -7.80 10.27 -6.42
C ILE A 29 -9.17 9.81 -6.91
N ARG A 30 -10.18 10.68 -6.89
CA ARG A 30 -11.50 10.34 -7.42
C ARG A 30 -11.46 9.95 -8.89
N ALA A 31 -10.62 10.59 -9.70
CA ALA A 31 -10.41 10.22 -11.09
C ALA A 31 -9.78 8.82 -11.21
N VAL A 32 -8.70 8.52 -10.49
CA VAL A 32 -8.08 7.18 -10.48
C VAL A 32 -9.09 6.10 -10.05
N MET A 33 -9.93 6.39 -9.05
CA MET A 33 -10.93 5.44 -8.57
C MET A 33 -12.14 5.27 -9.50
N LYS A 34 -12.54 6.31 -10.25
CA LYS A 34 -13.74 6.29 -11.13
C LYS A 34 -13.45 6.06 -12.61
N GLN A 35 -12.30 6.53 -13.11
CA GLN A 35 -11.93 6.53 -14.52
C GLN A 35 -11.16 5.26 -14.92
N ASN A 36 -11.00 4.29 -14.00
CA ASN A 36 -10.30 3.02 -14.23
C ASN A 36 -8.92 3.17 -14.88
N LEU A 37 -8.21 4.29 -14.63
CA LEU A 37 -6.80 4.46 -15.02
C LEU A 37 -5.94 3.30 -14.51
N ILE A 38 -6.34 2.75 -13.37
CA ILE A 38 -5.81 1.52 -12.80
C ILE A 38 -7.02 0.60 -12.60
N PRO A 39 -7.11 -0.54 -13.30
CA PRO A 39 -8.17 -1.52 -13.09
C PRO A 39 -8.26 -1.95 -11.61
N PRO A 40 -9.46 -2.31 -11.11
CA PRO A 40 -9.63 -2.68 -9.71
C PRO A 40 -8.67 -3.79 -9.24
N ALA A 41 -8.52 -4.88 -10.00
CA ALA A 41 -7.61 -5.97 -9.66
C ALA A 41 -6.16 -5.49 -9.52
N PHE A 42 -5.69 -4.69 -10.48
CA PHE A 42 -4.34 -4.11 -10.44
C PHE A 42 -4.15 -3.21 -9.22
N ARG A 43 -5.14 -2.37 -8.91
CA ARG A 43 -5.10 -1.49 -7.73
C ARG A 43 -4.99 -2.29 -6.45
N GLU A 44 -5.78 -3.35 -6.28
CA GLU A 44 -5.73 -4.16 -5.07
C GLU A 44 -4.41 -4.92 -4.92
N ARG A 45 -3.77 -5.35 -6.02
CA ARG A 45 -2.39 -5.90 -5.98
C ARG A 45 -1.37 -4.89 -5.47
N LEU A 46 -1.42 -3.64 -5.97
CA LEU A 46 -0.55 -2.57 -5.48
C LEU A 46 -0.76 -2.30 -3.99
N MET A 47 -2.03 -2.25 -3.55
CA MET A 47 -2.37 -2.04 -2.15
C MET A 47 -1.90 -3.20 -1.25
N MET A 48 -2.06 -4.44 -1.69
CA MET A 48 -1.56 -5.62 -0.96
C MET A 48 -0.04 -5.65 -0.90
N ALA A 49 0.67 -5.36 -1.99
CA ALA A 49 2.13 -5.32 -2.01
C ALA A 49 2.71 -4.37 -0.95
N VAL A 50 2.16 -3.15 -0.85
CA VAL A 50 2.56 -2.18 0.19
C VAL A 50 2.13 -2.64 1.59
N THR A 51 0.93 -3.20 1.70
CA THR A 51 0.37 -3.64 2.98
C THR A 51 1.19 -4.77 3.60
N THR A 52 1.65 -5.73 2.79
CA THR A 52 2.51 -6.82 3.23
C THR A 52 3.82 -6.29 3.80
N VAL A 53 4.46 -5.32 3.12
CA VAL A 53 5.69 -4.67 3.63
C VAL A 53 5.45 -3.91 4.94
N ASN A 54 4.31 -3.23 5.07
CA ASN A 54 3.98 -2.46 6.27
C ASN A 54 3.40 -3.33 7.42
N GLY A 55 3.00 -4.57 7.13
CA GLY A 55 2.46 -5.53 8.08
C GLY A 55 1.10 -5.16 8.69
N CYS A 56 0.26 -4.39 8.01
CA CYS A 56 -1.01 -3.93 8.59
C CYS A 56 -2.13 -4.97 8.45
N ARG A 57 -2.44 -5.68 9.55
CA ARG A 57 -3.48 -6.74 9.58
C ARG A 57 -4.87 -6.30 9.12
N TYR A 58 -5.25 -5.05 9.42
CA TYR A 58 -6.56 -4.51 9.04
C TYR A 58 -6.67 -4.35 7.53
N CYS A 59 -5.61 -3.78 6.93
CA CYS A 59 -5.52 -3.58 5.50
C CYS A 59 -5.31 -4.91 4.77
N SER A 60 -4.56 -5.86 5.34
CA SER A 60 -4.39 -7.19 4.75
C SER A 60 -5.75 -7.87 4.58
N TYR A 61 -6.57 -7.87 5.62
CA TYR A 61 -7.92 -8.44 5.55
C TYR A 61 -8.81 -7.70 4.54
N LEU A 62 -8.86 -6.37 4.61
CA LEU A 62 -9.71 -5.56 3.74
C LEU A 62 -9.34 -5.76 2.26
N HIS A 63 -8.08 -5.60 1.90
CA HIS A 63 -7.63 -5.62 0.51
C HIS A 63 -7.55 -7.03 -0.06
N ALA A 64 -7.35 -8.07 0.76
CA ALA A 64 -7.54 -9.45 0.31
C ALA A 64 -8.99 -9.69 -0.14
N ARG A 65 -9.96 -9.23 0.67
CA ARG A 65 -11.38 -9.34 0.32
C ARG A 65 -11.72 -8.54 -0.94
N GLU A 66 -11.25 -7.30 -1.06
CA GLU A 66 -11.49 -6.47 -2.26
C GLU A 66 -10.80 -7.04 -3.50
N ALA A 67 -9.60 -7.64 -3.37
CA ALA A 67 -8.90 -8.30 -4.47
C ALA A 67 -9.69 -9.49 -5.02
N LEU A 68 -10.24 -10.35 -4.13
CA LEU A 68 -11.10 -11.46 -4.52
C LEU A 68 -12.36 -10.96 -5.25
N LEU A 69 -12.99 -9.89 -4.75
CA LEU A 69 -14.15 -9.27 -5.41
C LEU A 69 -13.81 -8.65 -6.77
N ALA A 70 -12.57 -8.19 -6.93
CA ALA A 70 -12.04 -7.67 -8.21
C ALA A 70 -11.58 -8.77 -9.17
N GLY A 71 -11.68 -10.05 -8.79
CA GLY A 71 -11.34 -11.20 -9.63
C GLY A 71 -9.87 -11.63 -9.58
N VAL A 72 -9.11 -11.20 -8.56
CA VAL A 72 -7.77 -11.73 -8.30
C VAL A 72 -7.91 -13.17 -7.77
N PRO A 73 -7.19 -14.16 -8.33
CA PRO A 73 -7.23 -15.54 -7.82
C PRO A 73 -6.80 -15.63 -6.37
N GLU A 74 -7.44 -16.52 -5.59
CA GLU A 74 -7.11 -16.75 -4.18
C GLU A 74 -5.65 -17.11 -3.96
N THR A 75 -5.09 -17.96 -4.82
CA THR A 75 -3.66 -18.33 -4.78
C THR A 75 -2.73 -17.14 -4.99
N GLU A 76 -3.13 -16.15 -5.80
CA GLU A 76 -2.37 -14.92 -6.01
C GLU A 76 -2.48 -13.99 -4.79
N VAL A 77 -3.66 -13.90 -4.17
CA VAL A 77 -3.86 -13.15 -2.92
C VAL A 77 -2.98 -13.72 -1.80
N GLU A 78 -2.97 -15.04 -1.62
CA GLU A 78 -2.11 -15.71 -0.64
C GLU A 78 -0.62 -15.45 -0.91
N ALA A 79 -0.19 -15.57 -2.17
CA ALA A 79 1.18 -15.26 -2.58
C ALA A 79 1.57 -13.82 -2.22
N LEU A 80 0.74 -12.84 -2.57
CA LEU A 80 1.00 -11.42 -2.27
C LEU A 80 1.05 -11.12 -0.78
N LEU A 81 0.20 -11.76 0.03
CA LEU A 81 0.24 -11.64 1.49
C LEU A 81 1.45 -12.32 2.12
N SER A 82 2.04 -13.31 1.45
CA SER A 82 3.32 -13.92 1.83
C SER A 82 4.55 -13.13 1.32
N GLY A 83 4.34 -12.07 0.55
CA GLY A 83 5.40 -11.22 -0.02
C GLY A 83 5.93 -11.70 -1.36
N VAL A 84 5.32 -12.75 -1.94
CA VAL A 84 5.68 -13.28 -3.25
C VAL A 84 4.88 -12.54 -4.34
N VAL A 85 5.60 -12.00 -5.33
CA VAL A 85 5.02 -11.22 -6.44
C VAL A 85 5.20 -11.88 -7.81
N ASP A 86 5.83 -13.05 -7.85
CA ASP A 86 6.19 -13.78 -9.09
C ASP A 86 4.98 -14.27 -9.89
N HIS A 87 3.80 -14.33 -9.26
CA HIS A 87 2.56 -14.81 -9.88
C HIS A 87 1.67 -13.69 -10.45
N CYS A 88 2.11 -12.43 -10.35
CA CYS A 88 1.34 -11.32 -10.87
C CYS A 88 1.39 -11.24 -12.41
N PRO A 89 0.38 -10.62 -13.05
CA PRO A 89 0.39 -10.37 -14.49
C PRO A 89 1.69 -9.67 -14.92
N LYS A 90 2.28 -10.12 -16.03
CA LYS A 90 3.58 -9.61 -16.51
C LYS A 90 3.55 -8.11 -16.78
N GLU A 91 2.39 -7.62 -17.22
CA GLU A 91 2.14 -6.22 -17.52
C GLU A 91 2.09 -5.36 -16.26
N GLU A 92 1.81 -5.95 -15.09
CA GLU A 92 1.70 -5.26 -13.79
C GLU A 92 2.96 -5.41 -12.93
N ALA A 93 3.82 -6.38 -13.24
CA ALA A 93 4.97 -6.76 -12.43
C ALA A 93 5.89 -5.57 -12.09
N ALA A 94 6.23 -4.73 -13.08
CA ALA A 94 7.11 -3.58 -12.84
C ALA A 94 6.54 -2.59 -11.81
N ALA A 95 5.22 -2.36 -11.83
CA ALA A 95 4.55 -1.51 -10.86
C ALA A 95 4.46 -2.17 -9.47
N ILE A 96 4.28 -3.49 -9.41
CA ILE A 96 4.19 -4.24 -8.16
C ILE A 96 5.55 -4.30 -7.46
N PHE A 97 6.64 -4.55 -8.20
CA PHE A 97 8.00 -4.44 -7.67
C PHE A 97 8.32 -3.00 -7.22
N TYR A 98 7.91 -2.00 -8.01
CA TYR A 98 8.04 -0.60 -7.59
C TYR A 98 7.27 -0.32 -6.30
N ALA A 99 6.06 -0.86 -6.14
CA ALA A 99 5.24 -0.68 -4.94
C ALA A 99 5.90 -1.29 -3.70
N GLN A 100 6.50 -2.48 -3.81
CA GLN A 100 7.29 -3.07 -2.73
C GLN A 100 8.47 -2.19 -2.37
N HIS A 101 9.31 -1.80 -3.35
CA HIS A 101 10.47 -0.92 -3.12
C HIS A 101 10.06 0.42 -2.50
N TRP A 102 8.97 1.01 -2.99
CA TRP A 102 8.41 2.25 -2.47
C TRP A 102 8.00 2.13 -1.01
N ALA A 103 7.43 0.99 -0.62
CA ALA A 103 7.08 0.72 0.78
C ALA A 103 8.34 0.48 1.63
N GLU A 104 9.28 -0.34 1.16
CA GLU A 104 10.53 -0.67 1.85
C GLU A 104 11.36 0.57 2.14
N SER A 105 11.44 1.48 1.18
CA SER A 105 12.14 2.77 1.26
C SER A 105 11.39 3.87 2.03
N ASP A 106 10.27 3.54 2.67
CA ASP A 106 9.43 4.50 3.40
C ASP A 106 8.93 5.68 2.57
N ALA A 107 8.39 5.38 1.39
CA ALA A 107 7.92 6.35 0.40
C ALA A 107 9.03 7.22 -0.24
N ASN A 108 10.29 6.77 -0.16
CA ASN A 108 11.44 7.41 -0.79
C ASN A 108 12.15 6.45 -1.77
N PRO A 109 11.46 6.02 -2.85
CA PRO A 109 12.00 5.06 -3.80
C PRO A 109 13.22 5.62 -4.53
N ASP A 110 13.97 4.72 -5.15
CA ASP A 110 15.11 5.07 -6.00
C ASP A 110 14.60 5.84 -7.24
N PRO A 111 15.21 6.99 -7.61
CA PRO A 111 14.88 7.72 -8.82
C PRO A 111 14.85 6.85 -10.09
N ASP A 112 15.77 5.89 -10.21
CA ASP A 112 15.85 4.98 -11.35
C ASP A 112 14.67 3.99 -11.37
N ALA A 113 14.21 3.55 -10.19
CA ALA A 113 13.01 2.71 -10.09
C ALA A 113 11.76 3.48 -10.53
N ARG A 114 11.66 4.76 -10.16
CA ARG A 114 10.58 5.63 -10.62
C ARG A 114 10.66 5.90 -12.12
N GLN A 115 11.86 6.12 -12.65
CA GLN A 115 12.08 6.36 -14.07
C GLN A 115 11.64 5.16 -14.91
N LYS A 116 12.01 3.94 -14.50
CA LYS A 116 11.54 2.69 -15.12
C LYS A 116 10.01 2.56 -15.11
N LEU A 117 9.36 2.95 -14.01
CA LEU A 117 7.90 2.96 -13.94
C LEU A 117 7.28 3.89 -14.99
N VAL A 118 7.85 5.09 -15.15
CA VAL A 118 7.41 6.06 -16.16
C VAL A 118 7.65 5.56 -17.58
N GLU A 119 8.76 4.86 -17.83
CA GLU A 119 9.06 4.27 -19.14
C GLU A 119 8.07 3.17 -19.53
N VAL A 120 7.64 2.35 -18.57
CA VAL A 120 6.72 1.23 -18.80
C VAL A 120 5.27 1.71 -18.95
N TYR A 121 4.82 2.62 -18.08
CA TYR A 121 3.40 2.98 -17.97
C TYR A 121 3.06 4.40 -18.43
N GLY A 122 4.06 5.23 -18.70
CA GLY A 122 3.88 6.66 -18.92
C GLY A 122 3.66 7.44 -17.63
N SER A 123 3.82 8.77 -17.71
CA SER A 123 3.79 9.67 -16.54
C SER A 123 2.44 9.67 -15.82
N ASP A 124 1.34 9.58 -16.55
CA ASP A 124 0.00 9.67 -15.97
C ASP A 124 -0.34 8.43 -15.12
N ILE A 125 -0.06 7.23 -15.63
CA ILE A 125 -0.29 5.98 -14.89
C ILE A 125 0.72 5.87 -13.74
N ALA A 126 1.99 6.23 -13.94
CA ALA A 126 2.97 6.25 -12.86
C ALA A 126 2.54 7.16 -11.70
N THR A 127 2.01 8.34 -12.02
CA THR A 127 1.45 9.26 -11.01
C THR A 127 0.21 8.67 -10.33
N ALA A 128 -0.66 7.98 -11.07
CA ALA A 128 -1.83 7.31 -10.52
C ALA A 128 -1.42 6.18 -9.55
N ILE A 129 -0.39 5.41 -9.88
CA ILE A 129 0.16 4.36 -9.02
C ILE A 129 0.66 4.99 -7.72
N GLU A 130 1.49 6.03 -7.79
CA GLU A 130 1.99 6.73 -6.58
C GLU A 130 0.87 7.28 -5.69
N LEU A 131 -0.25 7.72 -6.27
CA LEU A 131 -1.43 8.12 -5.52
C LEU A 131 -2.05 6.92 -4.76
N VAL A 132 -2.17 5.76 -5.43
CA VAL A 132 -2.65 4.52 -4.79
C VAL A 132 -1.72 4.10 -3.65
N LEU A 133 -0.39 4.12 -3.85
CA LEU A 133 0.59 3.73 -2.83
C LEU A 133 0.51 4.65 -1.60
N ARG A 134 0.36 5.96 -1.81
CA ARG A 134 0.18 6.92 -0.70
C ARG A 134 -1.14 6.73 0.04
N MET A 135 -2.23 6.40 -0.66
CA MET A 135 -3.51 6.11 -0.01
C MET A 135 -3.38 4.91 0.94
N ILE A 136 -2.79 3.81 0.48
CA ILE A 136 -2.66 2.60 1.31
C ILE A 136 -1.66 2.80 2.45
N ARG A 137 -0.58 3.58 2.25
CA ARG A 137 0.33 3.98 3.33
C ARG A 137 -0.42 4.62 4.50
N VAL A 138 -1.34 5.55 4.22
CA VAL A 138 -2.13 6.20 5.28
C VAL A 138 -2.94 5.17 6.06
N GLY A 139 -3.66 4.27 5.36
CA GLY A 139 -4.42 3.20 6.00
C GLY A 139 -3.54 2.26 6.83
N ASN A 140 -2.40 1.85 6.29
CA ASN A 140 -1.44 0.97 6.97
C ASN A 140 -0.90 1.61 8.25
N LEU A 141 -0.34 2.82 8.15
CA LEU A 141 0.26 3.51 9.29
C LEU A 141 -0.79 3.87 10.35
N MET A 142 -2.00 4.29 9.95
CA MET A 142 -3.09 4.51 10.91
C MET A 142 -3.45 3.23 11.67
N GLY A 143 -3.68 2.12 10.95
CA GLY A 143 -4.03 0.83 11.56
C GLY A 143 -2.94 0.32 12.50
N ASN A 144 -1.67 0.40 12.08
CA ASN A 144 -0.55 0.01 12.91
C ASN A 144 -0.35 0.94 14.11
N THR A 145 -0.55 2.25 13.96
CA THR A 145 -0.47 3.22 15.08
C THR A 145 -1.54 2.93 16.11
N TRP A 146 -2.74 2.51 15.67
CA TRP A 146 -3.80 2.06 16.55
C TRP A 146 -3.43 0.76 17.28
N ASP A 147 -2.91 -0.25 16.58
CA ASP A 147 -2.41 -1.48 17.21
C ASP A 147 -1.28 -1.17 18.22
N TYR A 148 -0.39 -0.23 17.91
CA TYR A 148 0.65 0.21 18.84
C TYR A 148 0.06 0.90 20.07
N PHE A 149 -0.96 1.75 19.91
CA PHE A 149 -1.68 2.33 21.04
C PHE A 149 -2.26 1.24 21.96
N LEU A 150 -2.94 0.24 21.39
CA LEU A 150 -3.47 -0.92 22.13
C LEU A 150 -2.36 -1.70 22.85
N TYR A 151 -1.24 -1.94 22.17
CA TYR A 151 -0.06 -2.59 22.76
C TYR A 151 0.46 -1.81 23.97
N ARG A 152 0.51 -0.48 23.90
CA ARG A 152 1.00 0.36 25.01
C ARG A 152 0.05 0.37 26.21
N ILE A 153 -1.25 0.53 26.01
CA ILE A 153 -2.21 0.60 27.12
C ILE A 153 -2.48 -0.76 27.77
N SER A 154 -2.29 -1.84 27.03
CA SER A 154 -2.52 -3.21 27.50
C SER A 154 -1.28 -3.85 28.11
N PHE A 155 -0.16 -3.11 28.18
CA PHE A 155 1.16 -3.65 28.54
C PHE A 155 1.49 -4.90 27.71
N GLY A 156 1.40 -4.77 26.39
CA GLY A 156 1.80 -5.79 25.41
C GLY A 156 0.87 -6.99 25.26
N ARG A 157 -0.38 -6.91 25.74
CA ARG A 157 -1.36 -8.00 25.62
C ARG A 157 -2.20 -7.93 24.34
N TRP A 158 -2.36 -6.73 23.77
CA TRP A 158 -3.17 -6.48 22.58
C TRP A 158 -2.36 -5.81 21.47
N GLY A 159 -2.89 -5.84 20.24
CA GLY A 159 -2.33 -5.09 19.13
C GLY A 159 -0.97 -5.63 18.66
N LEU A 160 -0.73 -6.94 18.75
CA LEU A 160 0.26 -7.66 17.95
C LEU A 160 -0.47 -8.30 16.77
#